data_AF-A0A3L6DAY7-F1
#
_entry.id   AF-A0A3L6DAY7-F1
#
_cell.length_a   1.000
_cell.length_b   1.000
_cell.length_c   1.000
_cell.angle_alpha   90.00
_cell.angle_beta   90.00
_cell.angle_gamma   90.00
#
_symmetry.space_group_name_H-M   'P 1'
#
loop_
_entity.id
_entity.type
_entity.pdbx_description
1 polymer ?
#
loop_
_entity_poly.entity_id
_entity_poly.type
_entity_poly.pdbx_seq_one_letter_code
_entity_poly.pdbx_strand_id
1 'polypeptide(L)'
;MGRRKRETDDSHGRVKPLVELEGSEDPDQIQMGDLEIVCGGDSDPLMQETEHLDPMRIVGDELDEGQVRSAYLVACHWDWSRNSMPYSVYKMDVATSFPSRVKRKRLHRVTRLATVAGGMTFTSLRSVHRAWIIGVGGDPGDTVIFDTKTKKVIHGPTLNSTKWCPVLTTVGDKIYALCKTPCWFTDPDFPPWFEVLDLSRAKVVTVDDRSHLEGCSWIELPHPPCFPWKITPFGYTMLPVVLITSYVVVDTYILVSFNQLWGTYAFDTNSVEWHKVDTKELPFVGRATPHGSLFLGLSEGNGSINAYCISVTTTDNDRAPNLSITMLPLKYMDNEVDAGPCFFSLEDGCFCSFSFSLDKCSWTLHPKKLELFPKEAHLNLRTYQTENLSSLEVPEETLLAVKPEIAVHSHWEQAFKISCSSHGFNQSASVLLV
;
A
#
# COMPACT_ATOMS: atom_id res chain seq x y z
N MET A 1 6.89 -41.95 -55.60
CA MET A 1 8.12 -42.77 -55.68
C MET A 1 9.29 -41.87 -56.08
N GLY A 2 10.46 -42.04 -55.46
CA GLY A 2 11.75 -41.71 -56.11
C GLY A 2 12.38 -40.35 -55.80
N ARG A 3 13.14 -40.33 -54.70
CA ARG A 3 14.47 -39.71 -54.46
C ARG A 3 14.90 -38.52 -55.36
N ARG A 4 15.24 -37.39 -54.70
CA ARG A 4 16.31 -36.47 -55.13
C ARG A 4 17.42 -36.45 -54.08
N LYS A 5 18.65 -36.43 -54.56
CA LYS A 5 19.94 -36.37 -53.86
C LYS A 5 20.74 -35.22 -54.49
N ARG A 6 21.57 -34.51 -53.70
CA ARG A 6 22.83 -33.77 -54.01
C ARG A 6 22.93 -32.51 -53.12
N GLU A 7 23.89 -32.47 -52.19
CA GLU A 7 25.33 -32.06 -52.30
C GLU A 7 25.47 -30.55 -51.97
N THR A 8 25.96 -30.23 -50.77
CA THR A 8 27.35 -29.80 -50.39
C THR A 8 27.65 -28.35 -50.74
N ASP A 9 28.00 -27.52 -49.73
CA ASP A 9 29.29 -26.82 -49.77
C ASP A 9 29.75 -26.30 -48.40
N ASP A 10 31.07 -26.28 -48.26
CA ASP A 10 31.91 -26.02 -47.09
C ASP A 10 32.09 -24.52 -46.75
N SER A 11 32.47 -24.22 -45.50
CA SER A 11 33.63 -23.33 -45.25
C SER A 11 34.10 -23.38 -43.80
N HIS A 12 35.36 -23.77 -43.65
CA HIS A 12 36.16 -23.82 -42.43
C HIS A 12 36.58 -22.44 -41.91
N GLY A 13 36.72 -22.31 -40.59
CA GLY A 13 37.26 -21.11 -39.95
C GLY A 13 37.70 -21.29 -38.50
N ARG A 14 38.64 -22.21 -38.27
CA ARG A 14 39.62 -22.34 -37.17
C ARG A 14 39.42 -21.46 -35.90
N VAL A 15 39.06 -22.12 -34.80
CA VAL A 15 39.18 -21.65 -33.41
C VAL A 15 40.66 -21.55 -33.00
N LYS A 16 41.05 -20.45 -32.36
CA LYS A 16 42.24 -20.35 -31.50
C LYS A 16 41.80 -19.99 -30.08
N PRO A 17 42.31 -20.66 -29.03
CA PRO A 17 41.96 -20.38 -27.64
C PRO A 17 42.84 -19.25 -27.09
N LEU A 18 42.26 -18.37 -26.27
CA LEU A 18 43.01 -17.40 -25.46
C LEU A 18 42.24 -17.21 -24.14
N VAL A 19 42.71 -17.89 -23.09
CA VAL A 19 43.36 -17.32 -21.89
C VAL A 19 42.36 -17.03 -20.77
N GLU A 20 42.47 -17.86 -19.73
CA GLU A 20 42.03 -17.57 -18.37
C GLU A 20 42.66 -16.24 -17.91
N LEU A 21 41.81 -15.29 -17.52
CA LEU A 21 42.18 -14.15 -16.73
C LEU A 21 41.13 -14.02 -15.63
N GLU A 22 41.55 -14.42 -14.44
CA GLU A 22 40.94 -14.02 -13.18
C GLU A 22 40.90 -12.48 -13.06
N GLY A 23 39.88 -11.99 -12.36
CA GLY A 23 39.84 -10.64 -11.82
C GLY A 23 38.94 -9.66 -12.57
N SER A 24 37.67 -9.56 -12.16
CA SER A 24 36.98 -8.26 -12.17
C SER A 24 36.18 -8.13 -10.89
N GLU A 25 36.58 -7.14 -10.10
CA GLU A 25 36.14 -6.86 -8.75
C GLU A 25 34.67 -6.44 -8.64
N ASP A 26 34.12 -6.80 -7.49
CA ASP A 26 32.80 -6.48 -6.96
C ASP A 26 32.72 -4.98 -6.60
N PRO A 27 31.77 -4.18 -7.12
CA PRO A 27 31.71 -2.75 -6.85
C PRO A 27 30.90 -2.47 -5.58
N ASP A 28 31.29 -3.05 -4.43
CA ASP A 28 30.65 -2.80 -3.12
C ASP A 28 31.67 -2.91 -1.95
N GLN A 29 32.82 -2.23 -2.07
CA GLN A 29 33.72 -2.02 -0.92
C GLN A 29 33.98 -0.54 -0.68
N ILE A 30 33.49 -0.04 0.46
CA ILE A 30 33.82 1.26 1.02
C ILE A 30 35.19 1.13 1.71
N GLN A 31 36.21 1.81 1.18
CA GLN A 31 37.46 2.03 1.89
C GLN A 31 37.24 3.05 3.02
N MET A 32 37.44 2.58 4.26
CA MET A 32 37.62 3.42 5.43
C MET A 32 39.02 4.06 5.35
N GLY A 33 39.06 5.39 5.22
CA GLY A 33 40.29 6.16 5.34
C GLY A 33 40.53 6.53 6.80
N ASP A 34 41.70 6.14 7.31
CA ASP A 34 42.25 6.51 8.61
C ASP A 34 42.34 8.03 8.76
N LEU A 35 41.90 8.55 9.91
CA LEU A 35 42.22 9.91 10.35
C LEU A 35 42.84 9.86 11.75
N GLU A 36 44.04 10.43 11.82
CA GLU A 36 44.95 10.43 12.97
C GLU A 36 44.37 11.12 14.21
N ILE A 37 44.72 10.54 15.36
CA ILE A 37 44.44 11.00 16.71
C ILE A 37 45.45 12.09 17.08
N VAL A 38 44.98 13.27 17.48
CA VAL A 38 45.77 14.25 18.23
C VAL A 38 45.09 14.53 19.57
N CYS A 39 45.83 14.22 20.64
CA CYS A 39 45.46 14.46 22.03
C CYS A 39 45.71 15.91 22.44
N GLY A 40 44.84 16.44 23.30
CA GLY A 40 45.09 17.66 24.08
C GLY A 40 43.95 17.88 25.08
N GLY A 41 44.21 17.64 26.37
CA GLY A 41 43.27 17.89 27.46
C GLY A 41 43.40 19.31 28.03
N ASP A 42 42.34 19.77 28.72
CA ASP A 42 42.42 20.25 30.11
C ASP A 42 41.03 20.65 30.67
N SER A 43 40.81 20.15 31.89
CA SER A 43 39.89 20.42 33.01
C SER A 43 38.87 21.60 33.02
N ASP A 44 37.58 21.25 33.23
CA ASP A 44 36.56 21.63 34.25
C ASP A 44 36.75 22.90 35.15
N PRO A 45 35.69 23.54 35.74
CA PRO A 45 34.51 22.84 36.34
C PRO A 45 33.11 23.54 36.38
N LEU A 46 32.11 22.70 36.69
CA LEU A 46 30.88 22.88 37.50
C LEU A 46 30.24 24.26 37.69
N MET A 47 28.97 24.36 37.28
CA MET A 47 27.91 25.13 37.97
C MET A 47 26.63 24.28 38.00
N GLN A 48 26.19 23.94 39.21
CA GLN A 48 24.85 23.42 39.51
C GLN A 48 23.89 24.60 39.58
N GLU A 49 22.85 24.63 38.76
CA GLU A 49 21.61 25.33 39.09
C GLU A 49 20.43 24.40 38.82
N THR A 50 19.82 23.97 39.92
CA THR A 50 18.48 23.41 40.00
C THR A 50 17.46 24.50 39.69
N GLU A 51 16.66 24.33 38.64
CA GLU A 51 15.40 25.05 38.51
C GLU A 51 14.22 24.13 38.15
N HIS A 52 13.24 24.27 39.04
CA HIS A 52 11.84 23.88 39.05
C HIS A 52 11.17 23.50 37.72
N LEU A 53 10.48 22.36 37.80
CA LEU A 53 9.33 22.01 36.96
C LEU A 53 8.23 23.06 37.12
N ASP A 54 7.84 23.71 36.03
CA ASP A 54 6.49 24.23 35.84
C ASP A 54 6.04 23.94 34.38
N PRO A 55 4.86 23.37 34.17
CA PRO A 55 4.37 23.01 32.85
C PRO A 55 3.78 24.25 32.16
N MET A 56 3.86 24.27 30.83
CA MET A 56 3.19 25.21 29.93
C MET A 56 3.98 26.49 29.59
N ARG A 57 4.86 26.37 28.58
CA ARG A 57 5.11 27.46 27.62
C ARG A 57 5.59 26.89 26.29
N ILE A 58 4.67 26.89 25.32
CA ILE A 58 4.99 26.71 23.90
C ILE A 58 5.63 28.03 23.45
N VAL A 59 6.93 28.02 23.17
CA VAL A 59 7.61 29.00 22.34
C VAL A 59 8.62 28.23 21.51
N GLY A 60 8.41 28.23 20.20
CA GLY A 60 9.30 27.62 19.22
C GLY A 60 10.51 28.49 18.92
N ASP A 61 11.60 27.84 18.54
CA ASP A 61 12.37 28.16 17.33
C ASP A 61 13.56 27.20 17.28
N GLU A 62 13.43 26.12 16.51
CA GLU A 62 14.51 25.69 15.62
C GLU A 62 13.84 25.30 14.30
N LEU A 63 14.22 26.07 13.29
CA LEU A 63 13.82 26.03 11.89
C LEU A 63 13.77 24.59 11.34
N ASP A 64 12.57 24.02 11.28
CA ASP A 64 12.29 22.84 10.46
C ASP A 64 12.29 23.32 8.99
N GLU A 65 13.45 23.25 8.34
CA GLU A 65 13.60 23.42 6.90
C GLU A 65 12.67 22.42 6.19
N GLY A 66 11.48 22.89 5.85
CA GLY A 66 10.54 22.30 4.90
C GLY A 66 10.48 20.78 4.93
N GLN A 67 9.75 20.20 5.90
CA GLN A 67 9.52 18.76 5.99
C GLN A 67 8.98 18.22 4.65
N VAL A 68 9.88 17.67 3.84
CA VAL A 68 9.56 17.10 2.53
C VAL A 68 8.66 15.89 2.76
N ARG A 69 7.37 16.02 2.38
CA ARG A 69 6.39 14.94 2.44
C ARG A 69 6.94 13.72 1.71
N SER A 70 7.20 12.66 2.48
CA SER A 70 7.84 11.46 1.96
C SER A 70 6.77 10.40 1.68
N ALA A 71 6.46 10.17 0.41
CA ALA A 71 5.68 9.03 -0.02
C ALA A 71 6.58 7.80 -0.15
N TYR A 72 5.99 6.61 -0.04
CA TYR A 72 6.69 5.37 -0.30
C TYR A 72 5.96 4.56 -1.37
N LEU A 73 6.72 3.80 -2.14
CA LEU A 73 6.15 2.79 -3.03
C LEU A 73 6.68 1.45 -2.61
N VAL A 74 5.75 0.51 -2.52
CA VAL A 74 6.06 -0.90 -2.39
C VAL A 74 5.77 -1.55 -3.73
N ALA A 75 6.84 -1.87 -4.46
CA ALA A 75 6.72 -2.55 -5.74
C ALA A 75 6.99 -4.03 -5.56
N CYS A 76 6.10 -4.86 -6.12
CA CYS A 76 6.34 -6.28 -6.25
C CYS A 76 7.33 -6.53 -7.39
N HIS A 77 8.41 -7.23 -7.09
CA HIS A 77 9.34 -7.74 -8.08
C HIS A 77 9.14 -9.24 -8.23
N TRP A 78 9.46 -9.76 -9.40
CA TRP A 78 9.51 -11.21 -9.57
C TRP A 78 10.94 -11.73 -9.45
N ASP A 79 11.29 -12.42 -8.35
CA ASP A 79 12.61 -13.04 -8.16
C ASP A 79 12.53 -14.56 -8.37
N TRP A 80 12.90 -15.00 -9.57
CA TRP A 80 12.86 -16.41 -10.01
C TRP A 80 13.99 -17.30 -9.48
N SER A 81 14.88 -16.81 -8.61
CA SER A 81 15.84 -17.72 -7.96
C SER A 81 15.15 -18.65 -6.94
N ARG A 82 13.98 -18.26 -6.41
CA ARG A 82 13.35 -18.90 -5.25
C ARG A 82 11.84 -19.15 -5.35
N ASN A 83 11.21 -18.99 -6.53
CA ASN A 83 9.74 -18.89 -6.63
C ASN A 83 9.16 -17.82 -5.66
N SER A 84 9.92 -16.73 -5.44
CA SER A 84 9.54 -15.66 -4.51
C SER A 84 9.13 -14.41 -5.27
N MET A 85 8.17 -13.67 -4.71
CA MET A 85 7.75 -12.36 -5.22
C MET A 85 8.17 -11.26 -4.22
N PRO A 86 9.47 -10.92 -4.13
CA PRO A 86 9.93 -9.98 -3.14
C PRO A 86 9.38 -8.59 -3.40
N TYR A 87 9.13 -7.88 -2.31
CA TYR A 87 8.70 -6.50 -2.37
C TYR A 87 9.90 -5.59 -2.08
N SER A 88 9.96 -4.44 -2.76
CA SER A 88 10.97 -3.42 -2.49
C SER A 88 10.30 -2.10 -2.18
N VAL A 89 10.86 -1.39 -1.20
CA VAL A 89 10.38 -0.07 -0.79
C VAL A 89 11.22 0.99 -1.46
N TYR A 90 10.57 1.96 -2.08
CA TYR A 90 11.17 3.13 -2.72
C TYR A 90 10.65 4.38 -2.03
N LYS A 91 11.53 5.31 -1.67
CA LYS A 91 11.12 6.62 -1.14
C LYS A 91 10.89 7.57 -2.30
N MET A 92 9.75 8.25 -2.32
CA MET A 92 9.44 9.33 -3.23
C MET A 92 9.24 10.62 -2.44
N ASP A 93 10.00 11.64 -2.77
CA ASP A 93 9.76 12.97 -2.25
C ASP A 93 8.60 13.60 -3.03
N VAL A 94 7.48 13.83 -2.37
CA VAL A 94 6.32 14.51 -2.96
C VAL A 94 6.66 15.99 -3.04
N ALA A 95 6.71 16.52 -4.26
CA ALA A 95 7.03 17.92 -4.46
C ALA A 95 5.93 18.82 -3.86
N THR A 96 6.34 19.76 -3.02
CA THR A 96 5.49 20.83 -2.49
C THR A 96 5.72 22.17 -3.20
N SER A 97 6.63 22.23 -4.17
CA SER A 97 6.99 23.43 -4.94
C SER A 97 7.36 23.09 -6.39
N PHE A 98 7.21 24.06 -7.32
CA PHE A 98 7.43 23.90 -8.76
C PHE A 98 8.78 23.24 -9.09
N PRO A 99 8.81 22.03 -9.69
CA PRO A 99 10.05 21.49 -10.20
C PRO A 99 10.46 22.29 -11.45
N SER A 100 11.71 22.77 -11.46
CA SER A 100 12.23 23.61 -12.56
C SER A 100 12.36 22.87 -13.90
N ARG A 101 12.29 21.53 -13.93
CA ARG A 101 12.29 20.69 -15.15
C ARG A 101 11.61 19.33 -14.94
N VAL A 102 10.78 18.91 -15.89
CA VAL A 102 10.22 17.55 -16.00
C VAL A 102 11.30 16.58 -16.50
N LYS A 103 12.29 16.26 -15.67
CA LYS A 103 13.19 15.13 -15.91
C LYS A 103 12.73 13.95 -15.08
N ARG A 104 12.59 12.78 -15.71
CA ARG A 104 12.22 11.54 -15.03
C ARG A 104 13.30 11.20 -13.99
N LYS A 105 12.93 11.19 -12.71
CA LYS A 105 13.84 10.87 -11.60
C LYS A 105 13.94 9.36 -11.42
N ARG A 106 15.16 8.84 -11.25
CA ARG A 106 15.34 7.42 -10.88
C ARG A 106 15.06 7.27 -9.39
N LEU A 107 14.18 6.34 -9.02
CA LEU A 107 13.94 6.03 -7.62
C LEU A 107 14.97 5.02 -7.12
N HIS A 108 15.53 5.32 -5.96
CA HIS A 108 16.45 4.42 -5.28
C HIS A 108 15.67 3.53 -4.32
N ARG A 109 16.01 2.24 -4.32
CA ARG A 109 15.45 1.27 -3.39
C ARG A 109 16.00 1.58 -1.99
N VAL A 110 15.09 1.79 -1.04
CA VAL A 110 15.41 2.00 0.38
C VAL A 110 15.74 0.67 1.03
N THR A 111 14.90 -0.33 0.80
CA THR A 111 15.10 -1.68 1.34
C THR A 111 14.35 -2.71 0.51
N ARG A 112 14.67 -3.98 0.75
CA ARG A 112 13.93 -5.14 0.26
C ARG A 112 13.19 -5.75 1.45
N LEU A 113 11.90 -6.01 1.27
CA LEU A 113 11.10 -6.72 2.25
C LEU A 113 11.40 -8.21 2.08
N ALA A 114 11.99 -8.81 3.13
CA ALA A 114 12.45 -10.19 3.13
C ALA A 114 11.26 -11.16 3.31
N THR A 115 10.37 -11.21 2.32
CA THR A 115 9.24 -12.15 2.29
C THR A 115 9.34 -13.06 1.07
N VAL A 116 8.86 -14.29 1.23
CA VAL A 116 8.69 -15.25 0.14
C VAL A 116 7.28 -15.22 -0.43
N ALA A 117 6.32 -14.65 0.31
CA ALA A 117 4.91 -14.65 -0.04
C ALA A 117 4.64 -13.62 -1.15
N GLY A 118 4.11 -14.09 -2.28
CA GLY A 118 3.49 -13.22 -3.29
C GLY A 118 2.05 -12.88 -2.93
N GLY A 119 1.43 -11.90 -3.60
CA GLY A 119 0.02 -11.59 -3.35
C GLY A 119 -0.25 -10.90 -2.00
N MET A 120 0.74 -10.19 -1.45
CA MET A 120 0.53 -9.32 -0.30
C MET A 120 -0.21 -8.04 -0.69
N THR A 121 -1.05 -7.55 0.22
CA THR A 121 -1.61 -6.20 0.20
C THR A 121 -0.89 -5.36 1.24
N PHE A 122 -0.78 -4.06 1.01
CA PHE A 122 -0.11 -3.15 1.95
C PHE A 122 -1.03 -2.03 2.43
N THR A 123 -0.81 -1.59 3.66
CA THR A 123 -1.45 -0.41 4.26
C THR A 123 -0.43 0.37 5.09
N SER A 124 -0.74 1.61 5.42
CA SER A 124 0.01 2.41 6.38
C SER A 124 -0.66 2.40 7.76
N LEU A 125 0.16 2.41 8.80
CA LEU A 125 -0.25 2.62 10.18
C LEU A 125 0.59 3.77 10.74
N ARG A 126 -0.09 4.89 11.05
CA ARG A 126 0.52 6.09 11.59
C ARG A 126 -0.06 6.37 12.96
N SER A 127 0.83 6.53 13.93
CA SER A 127 0.54 7.04 15.27
C SER A 127 1.70 7.93 15.72
N VAL A 128 1.55 8.59 16.86
CA VAL A 128 2.64 9.40 17.45
C VAL A 128 3.94 8.59 17.54
N HIS A 129 3.82 7.30 17.89
CA HIS A 129 4.96 6.41 18.09
C HIS A 129 5.36 5.63 16.84
N ARG A 130 4.45 5.38 15.89
CA ARG A 130 4.69 4.46 14.75
C ARG A 130 4.43 5.14 13.41
N ALA A 131 5.28 4.87 12.43
CA ALA A 131 5.06 5.26 11.04
C ALA A 131 5.45 4.07 10.16
N TRP A 132 4.53 3.11 10.05
CA TRP A 132 4.81 1.78 9.53
C TRP A 132 4.09 1.54 8.21
N ILE A 133 4.79 0.89 7.28
CA ILE A 133 4.21 0.25 6.10
C ILE A 133 4.07 -1.23 6.43
N ILE A 134 2.85 -1.74 6.40
CA ILE A 134 2.56 -3.13 6.76
C ILE A 134 2.05 -3.86 5.53
N GLY A 135 2.73 -4.93 5.15
CA GLY A 135 2.33 -5.89 4.13
C GLY A 135 1.77 -7.15 4.79
N VAL A 136 0.61 -7.60 4.33
CA VAL A 136 -0.05 -8.82 4.82
C VAL A 136 -0.56 -9.64 3.64
N GLY A 137 -0.41 -10.96 3.73
CA GLY A 137 -1.05 -11.91 2.82
C GLY A 137 -0.08 -12.84 2.10
N GLY A 138 -0.56 -13.40 1.01
CA GLY A 138 0.11 -14.42 0.23
C GLY A 138 0.03 -15.82 0.82
N ASP A 139 0.87 -16.70 0.27
CA ASP A 139 1.08 -18.08 0.71
C ASP A 139 2.58 -18.21 1.05
N PRO A 140 2.95 -18.42 2.34
CA PRO A 140 2.15 -18.99 3.43
C PRO A 140 1.42 -17.99 4.37
N GLY A 141 1.05 -16.79 3.90
CA GLY A 141 0.31 -15.81 4.71
C GLY A 141 1.20 -15.01 5.65
N ASP A 142 2.13 -14.24 5.08
CA ASP A 142 3.18 -13.55 5.82
C ASP A 142 2.75 -12.14 6.27
N THR A 143 3.42 -11.61 7.30
CA THR A 143 3.30 -10.21 7.76
C THR A 143 4.69 -9.58 7.79
N VAL A 144 4.88 -8.53 6.98
CA VAL A 144 6.14 -7.78 6.93
C VAL A 144 5.88 -6.30 7.18
N ILE A 145 6.72 -5.68 7.98
CA ILE A 145 6.57 -4.28 8.39
C ILE A 145 7.86 -3.56 8.03
N PHE A 146 7.72 -2.39 7.41
CA PHE A 146 8.82 -1.46 7.23
C PHE A 146 8.57 -0.23 8.09
N ASP A 147 9.45 -0.01 9.05
CA ASP A 147 9.42 1.18 9.89
C ASP A 147 10.10 2.33 9.14
N THR A 148 9.31 3.34 8.77
CA THR A 148 9.82 4.48 8.01
C THR A 148 10.69 5.41 8.83
N LYS A 149 10.62 5.39 10.17
CA LYS A 149 11.48 6.19 11.06
C LYS A 149 12.86 5.55 11.19
N THR A 150 12.90 4.27 11.55
CA THR A 150 14.16 3.55 11.81
C THR A 150 14.76 2.90 10.55
N LYS A 151 14.02 2.88 9.44
CA LYS A 151 14.37 2.20 8.17
C LYS A 151 14.59 0.68 8.33
N LYS A 152 14.09 0.08 9.41
CA LYS A 152 14.21 -1.35 9.67
C LYS A 152 13.03 -2.13 9.10
N VAL A 153 13.31 -3.36 8.68
CA VAL A 153 12.30 -4.37 8.35
C VAL A 153 12.03 -5.20 9.60
N ILE A 154 10.75 -5.34 9.95
CA ILE A 154 10.26 -6.06 11.12
C ILE A 154 9.32 -7.16 10.64
N HIS A 155 9.51 -8.38 11.12
CA HIS A 155 8.64 -9.51 10.82
C HIS A 155 7.48 -9.58 11.82
N GLY A 156 6.27 -9.72 11.30
CA GLY A 156 5.08 -9.95 12.11
C GLY A 156 4.72 -11.45 12.22
N PRO A 157 3.66 -11.78 12.95
CA PRO A 157 3.11 -13.13 12.98
C PRO A 157 2.50 -13.52 11.62
N THR A 158 2.51 -14.80 11.29
CA THR A 158 1.81 -15.35 10.12
C THR A 158 0.30 -15.36 10.34
N LEU A 159 -0.47 -15.14 9.27
CA LEU A 159 -1.94 -15.28 9.29
C LEU A 159 -2.34 -16.69 9.72
N ASN A 160 -3.54 -16.84 10.32
CA ASN A 160 -4.06 -18.17 10.63
C ASN A 160 -4.52 -18.91 9.36
N SER A 161 -4.98 -18.17 8.34
CA SER A 161 -5.25 -18.71 7.00
C SER A 161 -4.60 -17.83 5.94
N THR A 162 -4.02 -18.47 4.92
CA THR A 162 -3.40 -17.75 3.81
C THR A 162 -4.45 -16.97 3.03
N LYS A 163 -4.12 -15.75 2.57
CA LYS A 163 -5.05 -14.85 1.87
C LYS A 163 -4.36 -14.23 0.67
N TRP A 164 -4.95 -14.32 -0.51
CA TRP A 164 -4.36 -13.74 -1.71
C TRP A 164 -4.92 -12.34 -1.95
N CYS A 165 -4.05 -11.34 -1.92
CA CYS A 165 -4.38 -9.92 -2.08
C CYS A 165 -5.58 -9.50 -1.20
N PRO A 166 -5.53 -9.73 0.14
CA PRO A 166 -6.65 -9.45 1.02
C PRO A 166 -7.04 -7.97 1.00
N VAL A 167 -8.30 -7.68 1.35
CA VAL A 167 -8.68 -6.33 1.78
C VAL A 167 -7.99 -6.07 3.12
N LEU A 168 -7.18 -5.02 3.16
CA LEU A 168 -6.35 -4.67 4.30
C LEU A 168 -6.65 -3.23 4.74
N THR A 169 -7.02 -3.06 6.01
CA THR A 169 -7.31 -1.74 6.57
C THR A 169 -6.88 -1.63 8.02
N THR A 170 -6.81 -0.41 8.54
CA THR A 170 -6.42 -0.10 9.91
C THR A 170 -7.51 0.69 10.62
N VAL A 171 -7.75 0.35 11.89
CA VAL A 171 -8.62 1.11 12.81
C VAL A 171 -7.87 1.23 14.14
N GLY A 172 -7.43 2.44 14.47
CA GLY A 172 -6.48 2.66 15.58
C GLY A 172 -5.20 1.83 15.41
N ASP A 173 -4.77 1.14 16.45
CA ASP A 173 -3.59 0.24 16.44
C ASP A 173 -3.91 -1.19 15.96
N LYS A 174 -5.07 -1.43 15.35
CA LYS A 174 -5.48 -2.74 14.85
C LYS A 174 -5.45 -2.80 13.32
N ILE A 175 -5.01 -3.92 12.79
CA ILE A 175 -4.97 -4.21 11.36
C ILE A 175 -5.98 -5.31 11.07
N TYR A 176 -6.87 -5.08 10.10
CA TYR A 176 -7.91 -6.01 9.71
C TYR A 176 -7.62 -6.56 8.31
N ALA A 177 -7.63 -7.88 8.18
CA ALA A 177 -7.40 -8.59 6.94
C ALA A 177 -8.62 -9.45 6.59
N LEU A 178 -9.31 -9.09 5.50
CA LEU A 178 -10.48 -9.79 4.99
C LEU A 178 -10.17 -10.40 3.61
N CYS A 179 -10.51 -11.66 3.38
CA CYS A 179 -10.38 -12.29 2.07
C CYS A 179 -11.13 -11.47 1.01
N LYS A 180 -10.42 -11.05 -0.03
CA LYS A 180 -11.03 -10.30 -1.13
C LYS A 180 -11.92 -11.19 -1.99
N THR A 181 -11.50 -12.43 -2.19
CA THR A 181 -12.21 -13.48 -2.93
C THR A 181 -12.24 -14.75 -2.07
N PRO A 182 -13.20 -14.88 -1.13
CA PRO A 182 -13.26 -16.04 -0.25
C PRO A 182 -13.37 -17.35 -1.05
N CYS A 183 -12.68 -18.37 -0.58
CA CYS A 183 -12.66 -19.73 -1.11
C CYS A 183 -13.24 -20.72 -0.07
N TRP A 184 -13.89 -21.78 -0.55
CA TRP A 184 -14.54 -22.82 0.28
C TRP A 184 -13.90 -24.20 0.18
N PHE A 185 -12.77 -24.33 -0.53
CA PHE A 185 -12.17 -25.62 -0.81
C PHE A 185 -10.73 -25.76 -0.35
N THR A 186 -9.92 -24.71 -0.54
CA THR A 186 -8.49 -24.75 -0.31
C THR A 186 -7.95 -23.36 -0.12
N ASP A 187 -6.82 -23.28 0.56
CA ASP A 187 -5.94 -22.12 0.56
C ASP A 187 -5.44 -21.79 -0.87
N PRO A 188 -5.20 -20.50 -1.18
CA PRO A 188 -5.47 -19.34 -0.34
C PRO A 188 -6.95 -18.94 -0.29
N ASP A 189 -7.28 -18.08 0.68
CA ASP A 189 -8.59 -17.52 0.94
C ASP A 189 -9.63 -18.50 1.54
N PHE A 190 -9.19 -19.61 2.12
CA PHE A 190 -10.04 -20.51 2.91
C PHE A 190 -10.36 -19.88 4.30
N PRO A 191 -11.39 -20.34 5.03
CA PRO A 191 -11.60 -19.90 6.40
C PRO A 191 -10.38 -20.12 7.33
N PRO A 192 -10.15 -19.21 8.29
CA PRO A 192 -10.90 -17.98 8.55
C PRO A 192 -10.75 -16.89 7.50
N TRP A 193 -11.87 -16.31 7.04
CA TRP A 193 -11.85 -15.26 6.03
C TRP A 193 -11.55 -13.87 6.58
N PHE A 194 -11.79 -13.63 7.87
CA PHE A 194 -11.59 -12.33 8.49
C PHE A 194 -10.73 -12.47 9.74
N GLU A 195 -9.67 -11.67 9.84
CA GLU A 195 -8.74 -11.71 10.95
C GLU A 195 -8.30 -10.30 11.35
N VAL A 196 -7.87 -10.15 12.60
CA VAL A 196 -7.30 -8.91 13.13
C VAL A 196 -5.95 -9.14 13.82
N LEU A 197 -5.02 -8.23 13.60
CA LEU A 197 -3.77 -8.12 14.35
C LEU A 197 -3.82 -6.87 15.22
N ASP A 198 -3.83 -7.05 16.53
CA ASP A 198 -3.81 -5.96 17.50
C ASP A 198 -2.37 -5.60 17.88
N LEU A 199 -1.95 -4.39 17.51
CA LEU A 199 -0.60 -3.91 17.78
C LEU A 199 -0.50 -3.04 19.04
N SER A 200 -1.59 -2.81 19.78
CA SER A 200 -1.60 -1.93 20.97
C SER A 200 -0.54 -2.34 22.02
N ARG A 201 -0.26 -3.63 22.14
CA ARG A 201 0.73 -4.21 23.07
C ARG A 201 1.97 -4.77 22.38
N ALA A 202 2.04 -4.68 21.05
CA ALA A 202 3.13 -5.24 20.27
C ALA A 202 4.45 -4.51 20.54
N LYS A 203 5.52 -5.28 20.71
CA LYS A 203 6.88 -4.77 20.91
C LYS A 203 7.78 -5.25 19.78
N VAL A 204 8.67 -4.37 19.32
CA VAL A 204 9.72 -4.73 18.38
C VAL A 204 10.91 -5.24 19.18
N VAL A 205 11.31 -6.48 18.93
CA VAL A 205 12.50 -7.10 19.53
C VAL A 205 13.48 -7.40 18.41
N THR A 206 14.77 -7.15 18.65
CA THR A 206 15.83 -7.46 17.70
C THR A 206 16.72 -8.55 18.28
N VAL A 207 16.83 -9.67 17.56
CA VAL A 207 17.73 -10.80 17.88
C VAL A 207 18.49 -11.14 16.61
N ASP A 208 19.82 -11.28 16.69
CA ASP A 208 20.69 -11.61 15.55
C ASP A 208 20.43 -10.74 14.30
N ASP A 209 20.36 -9.42 14.50
CA ASP A 209 20.06 -8.39 13.48
C ASP A 209 18.71 -8.55 12.75
N ARG A 210 17.84 -9.43 13.24
CA ARG A 210 16.47 -9.59 12.75
C ARG A 210 15.50 -9.00 13.75
N SER A 211 14.64 -8.11 13.27
CA SER A 211 13.59 -7.51 14.08
C SER A 211 12.29 -8.26 13.86
N HIS A 212 11.59 -8.60 14.93
CA HIS A 212 10.27 -9.21 14.89
C HIS A 212 9.34 -8.59 15.93
N LEU A 213 8.04 -8.78 15.73
CA LEU A 213 7.02 -8.39 16.70
C LEU A 213 6.80 -9.48 17.73
N GLU A 214 6.73 -9.09 19.00
CA GLU A 214 6.32 -9.94 20.12
C GLU A 214 5.06 -9.38 20.80
N GLY A 215 4.30 -10.28 21.42
CA GLY A 215 3.10 -9.92 22.18
C GLY A 215 1.85 -9.66 21.33
N CYS A 216 1.85 -10.09 20.07
CA CYS A 216 0.70 -10.01 19.16
C CYS A 216 0.59 -11.28 18.31
N SER A 217 -0.63 -11.62 17.92
CA SER A 217 -0.96 -12.70 16.99
C SER A 217 -2.18 -12.30 16.18
N TRP A 218 -2.38 -12.95 15.03
CA TRP A 218 -3.63 -12.83 14.30
C TRP A 218 -4.75 -13.55 15.05
N ILE A 219 -5.92 -12.91 15.11
CA ILE A 219 -7.11 -13.43 15.78
C ILE A 219 -8.21 -13.53 14.74
N GLU A 220 -8.84 -14.71 14.63
CA GLU A 220 -10.02 -14.92 13.81
C GLU A 220 -11.19 -14.03 14.28
N LEU A 221 -11.85 -13.41 13.32
CA LEU A 221 -13.05 -12.62 13.52
C LEU A 221 -14.26 -13.26 12.85
N PRO A 222 -15.48 -12.93 13.29
CA PRO A 222 -16.70 -13.33 12.60
C PRO A 222 -16.64 -12.91 11.13
N HIS A 223 -16.98 -13.80 10.20
CA HIS A 223 -17.08 -13.45 8.79
C HIS A 223 -18.39 -12.68 8.51
N PRO A 224 -18.47 -11.93 7.38
CA PRO A 224 -19.73 -11.32 6.96
C PRO A 224 -20.88 -12.35 6.93
N PRO A 225 -22.06 -12.07 7.51
CA PRO A 225 -23.18 -13.02 7.60
C PRO A 225 -23.71 -13.49 6.24
N CYS A 226 -23.43 -12.74 5.17
CA CYS A 226 -23.78 -13.10 3.80
C CYS A 226 -22.90 -14.22 3.20
N PHE A 227 -21.76 -14.54 3.82
CA PHE A 227 -20.90 -15.63 3.36
C PHE A 227 -21.52 -16.97 3.77
N PRO A 228 -21.85 -17.86 2.82
CA PRO A 228 -22.42 -19.15 3.16
C PRO A 228 -21.39 -20.05 3.86
N TRP A 229 -21.43 -20.15 5.19
CA TRP A 229 -20.54 -21.04 5.94
C TRP A 229 -20.81 -22.53 5.66
N LYS A 230 -22.08 -22.88 5.46
CA LYS A 230 -22.53 -24.25 5.16
C LYS A 230 -23.12 -24.29 3.76
N ILE A 231 -22.37 -24.88 2.83
CA ILE A 231 -22.84 -25.14 1.48
C ILE A 231 -23.45 -26.54 1.45
N THR A 232 -24.68 -26.67 0.93
CA THR A 232 -25.30 -27.99 0.74
C THR A 232 -24.53 -28.76 -0.35
N PRO A 233 -24.58 -30.11 -0.38
CA PRO A 233 -23.96 -30.89 -1.46
C PRO A 233 -24.32 -30.40 -2.88
N PHE A 234 -25.54 -29.89 -3.06
CA PHE A 234 -25.97 -29.25 -4.31
C PHE A 234 -25.34 -27.88 -4.54
N GLY A 235 -25.18 -27.05 -3.49
CA GLY A 235 -24.51 -25.75 -3.58
C GLY A 235 -23.06 -25.85 -4.05
N TYR A 236 -22.37 -26.98 -3.81
CA TYR A 236 -21.03 -27.23 -4.35
C TYR A 236 -20.98 -27.32 -5.88
N THR A 237 -22.11 -27.56 -6.54
CA THR A 237 -22.17 -27.59 -8.02
C THR A 237 -22.13 -26.19 -8.63
N MET A 238 -22.49 -25.15 -7.86
CA MET A 238 -22.49 -23.75 -8.28
C MET A 238 -22.15 -22.84 -7.09
N LEU A 239 -20.87 -22.79 -6.72
CA LEU A 239 -20.44 -21.87 -5.68
C LEU A 239 -20.63 -20.41 -6.11
N PRO A 240 -21.01 -19.53 -5.18
CA PRO A 240 -20.99 -18.10 -5.47
C PRO A 240 -19.55 -17.64 -5.68
N VAL A 241 -19.30 -16.97 -6.81
CA VAL A 241 -18.07 -16.19 -6.99
C VAL A 241 -18.26 -14.88 -6.26
N VAL A 242 -17.75 -14.81 -5.04
CA VAL A 242 -17.82 -13.62 -4.18
C VAL A 242 -16.54 -12.82 -4.33
N LEU A 243 -16.70 -11.53 -4.57
CA LEU A 243 -15.62 -10.54 -4.63
C LEU A 243 -16.04 -9.32 -3.83
N ILE A 244 -15.17 -8.84 -2.96
CA ILE A 244 -15.33 -7.51 -2.35
C ILE A 244 -15.07 -6.46 -3.41
N THR A 245 -16.10 -5.69 -3.75
CA THR A 245 -16.05 -4.65 -4.78
C THR A 245 -15.60 -3.32 -4.19
N SER A 246 -16.00 -3.02 -2.96
CA SER A 246 -15.65 -1.76 -2.31
C SER A 246 -15.65 -1.83 -0.79
N TYR A 247 -14.85 -0.96 -0.19
CA TYR A 247 -14.73 -0.85 1.26
C TYR A 247 -14.25 0.53 1.73
N VAL A 248 -14.61 0.90 2.95
CA VAL A 248 -14.18 2.14 3.62
C VAL A 248 -14.21 1.97 5.13
N VAL A 249 -13.37 2.71 5.84
CA VAL A 249 -13.42 2.81 7.30
C VAL A 249 -14.04 4.15 7.67
N VAL A 250 -15.10 4.12 8.47
CA VAL A 250 -15.79 5.30 8.99
C VAL A 250 -15.87 5.14 10.51
N ASP A 251 -15.14 5.98 11.23
CA ASP A 251 -14.96 5.87 12.68
C ASP A 251 -14.50 4.47 13.12
N THR A 252 -15.37 3.72 13.79
CA THR A 252 -15.12 2.35 14.26
C THR A 252 -15.76 1.28 13.38
N TYR A 253 -16.34 1.67 12.24
CA TYR A 253 -17.01 0.77 11.31
C TYR A 253 -16.17 0.50 10.06
N ILE A 254 -16.04 -0.77 9.70
CA ILE A 254 -15.49 -1.19 8.41
C ILE A 254 -16.67 -1.54 7.50
N LEU A 255 -16.95 -0.68 6.53
CA LEU A 255 -18.00 -0.86 5.54
C LEU A 255 -17.47 -1.65 4.34
N VAL A 256 -18.23 -2.64 3.88
CA VAL A 256 -17.89 -3.48 2.72
C VAL A 256 -19.12 -3.74 1.84
N SER A 257 -18.89 -3.79 0.52
CA SER A 257 -19.85 -4.25 -0.47
C SER A 257 -19.23 -5.35 -1.34
N PHE A 258 -20.10 -6.15 -1.94
CA PHE A 258 -19.73 -7.35 -2.69
C PHE A 258 -20.26 -7.23 -4.12
N ASN A 259 -19.73 -8.03 -5.04
CA ASN A 259 -20.25 -8.16 -6.41
C ASN A 259 -21.63 -8.85 -6.50
N GLN A 260 -22.15 -9.32 -5.37
CA GLN A 260 -23.47 -9.89 -5.24
C GLN A 260 -24.42 -8.81 -4.74
N LEU A 261 -25.70 -8.90 -5.10
CA LEU A 261 -26.76 -7.98 -4.69
C LEU A 261 -27.15 -8.14 -3.20
N TRP A 262 -26.16 -8.17 -2.32
CA TRP A 262 -26.30 -8.34 -0.88
C TRP A 262 -26.39 -7.01 -0.14
N GLY A 263 -25.99 -5.91 -0.78
CA GLY A 263 -25.92 -4.57 -0.21
C GLY A 263 -24.64 -4.33 0.61
N THR A 264 -24.70 -3.32 1.47
CA THR A 264 -23.55 -2.89 2.29
C THR A 264 -23.64 -3.46 3.70
N TYR A 265 -22.52 -3.99 4.17
CA TYR A 265 -22.36 -4.48 5.54
C TYR A 265 -21.33 -3.63 6.29
N ALA A 266 -21.59 -3.39 7.57
CA ALA A 266 -20.70 -2.72 8.50
C ALA A 266 -20.21 -3.71 9.55
N PHE A 267 -18.90 -3.82 9.71
CA PHE A 267 -18.31 -4.48 10.88
C PHE A 267 -18.02 -3.44 11.95
N ASP A 268 -18.66 -3.58 13.11
CA ASP A 268 -18.40 -2.75 14.27
C ASP A 268 -17.19 -3.30 15.03
N THR A 269 -16.11 -2.53 15.03
CA THR A 269 -14.86 -2.94 15.70
C THR A 269 -14.94 -2.94 17.22
N ASN A 270 -15.93 -2.26 17.82
CA ASN A 270 -16.12 -2.21 19.27
C ASN A 270 -16.92 -3.42 19.77
N SER A 271 -18.04 -3.74 19.10
CA SER A 271 -18.87 -4.89 19.48
C SER A 271 -18.38 -6.21 18.85
N VAL A 272 -17.53 -6.13 17.82
CA VAL A 272 -17.05 -7.29 17.04
C VAL A 272 -18.22 -8.00 16.33
N GLU A 273 -19.18 -7.23 15.83
CA GLU A 273 -20.38 -7.73 15.16
C GLU A 273 -20.54 -7.15 13.75
N TRP A 274 -21.24 -7.89 12.90
CA TRP A 274 -21.60 -7.44 11.56
C TRP A 274 -23.06 -7.00 11.50
N HIS A 275 -23.30 -5.89 10.82
CA HIS A 275 -24.62 -5.33 10.59
C HIS A 275 -24.84 -5.10 9.09
N LYS A 276 -26.02 -5.45 8.57
CA LYS A 276 -26.42 -4.99 7.24
C LYS A 276 -26.98 -3.58 7.38
N VAL A 277 -26.33 -2.62 6.71
CA VAL A 277 -26.64 -1.18 6.87
C VAL A 277 -27.32 -0.57 5.66
N ASP A 278 -27.18 -1.20 4.48
CA ASP A 278 -27.93 -0.83 3.29
C ASP A 278 -28.21 -2.06 2.42
N THR A 279 -29.28 -1.99 1.64
CA THR A 279 -29.59 -2.91 0.55
C THR A 279 -28.80 -2.61 -0.73
N LYS A 280 -28.32 -1.37 -0.89
CA LYS A 280 -27.48 -0.95 -2.01
C LYS A 280 -26.01 -1.13 -1.69
N GLU A 281 -25.21 -1.29 -2.74
CA GLU A 281 -23.75 -1.32 -2.67
C GLU A 281 -23.21 0.11 -2.49
N LEU A 282 -22.00 0.23 -1.94
CA LEU A 282 -21.29 1.49 -1.86
C LEU A 282 -21.06 2.05 -3.27
N PRO A 283 -21.26 3.37 -3.50
CA PRO A 283 -21.27 3.97 -4.84
C PRO A 283 -19.87 4.21 -5.44
N PHE A 284 -18.89 3.39 -5.06
CA PHE A 284 -17.51 3.47 -5.53
C PHE A 284 -16.89 2.07 -5.60
N VAL A 285 -15.76 1.95 -6.29
CA VAL A 285 -15.00 0.72 -6.46
C VAL A 285 -13.67 0.79 -5.70
N GLY A 286 -13.30 -0.31 -5.06
CA GLY A 286 -12.09 -0.41 -4.26
C GLY A 286 -12.20 0.33 -2.92
N ARG A 287 -11.09 0.92 -2.48
CA ARG A 287 -11.02 1.65 -1.22
C ARG A 287 -11.48 3.09 -1.42
N ALA A 288 -12.36 3.60 -0.55
CA ALA A 288 -12.45 5.04 -0.36
C ALA A 288 -11.46 5.51 0.72
N THR A 289 -10.75 6.59 0.45
CA THR A 289 -9.68 7.11 1.31
C THR A 289 -10.15 8.38 2.02
N PRO A 290 -9.89 8.55 3.33
CA PRO A 290 -10.31 9.74 4.07
C PRO A 290 -9.58 10.98 3.54
N HIS A 291 -10.29 12.09 3.36
CA HIS A 291 -9.81 13.36 2.83
C HIS A 291 -10.45 14.52 3.60
N GLY A 292 -9.92 14.78 4.80
CA GLY A 292 -10.59 15.67 5.77
C GLY A 292 -11.86 15.01 6.31
N SER A 293 -12.98 15.71 6.26
CA SER A 293 -14.31 15.20 6.63
C SER A 293 -15.00 14.37 5.53
N LEU A 294 -14.40 14.30 4.35
CA LEU A 294 -14.92 13.57 3.20
C LEU A 294 -14.11 12.31 2.92
N PHE A 295 -14.62 11.47 2.02
CA PHE A 295 -13.92 10.33 1.47
C PHE A 295 -13.79 10.48 -0.04
N LEU A 296 -12.63 10.19 -0.59
CA LEU A 296 -12.43 10.12 -2.04
C LEU A 296 -12.55 8.67 -2.49
N GLY A 297 -13.34 8.42 -3.54
CA GLY A 297 -13.62 7.09 -4.07
C GLY A 297 -13.64 7.06 -5.59
N LEU A 298 -13.17 5.97 -6.20
CA LEU A 298 -13.28 5.76 -7.65
C LEU A 298 -14.72 5.44 -8.00
N SER A 299 -15.34 6.18 -8.92
CA SER A 299 -16.71 5.88 -9.34
C SER A 299 -16.84 4.53 -10.06
N GLU A 300 -18.07 4.02 -10.12
CA GLU A 300 -18.39 2.78 -10.82
C GLU A 300 -17.88 2.76 -12.27
N GLY A 301 -17.45 1.58 -12.73
CA GLY A 301 -16.91 1.41 -14.09
C GLY A 301 -15.47 1.91 -14.29
N ASN A 302 -14.72 2.12 -13.21
CA ASN A 302 -13.41 2.79 -13.22
C ASN A 302 -13.48 4.20 -13.82
N GLY A 303 -14.54 4.94 -13.47
CA GLY A 303 -14.72 6.32 -13.90
C GLY A 303 -13.85 7.30 -13.11
N SER A 304 -14.27 8.56 -13.04
CA SER A 304 -13.58 9.61 -12.31
C SER A 304 -13.58 9.39 -10.79
N ILE A 305 -12.66 10.04 -10.08
CA ILE A 305 -12.69 10.12 -8.62
C ILE A 305 -13.78 11.13 -8.22
N ASN A 306 -14.62 10.75 -7.26
CA ASN A 306 -15.62 11.61 -6.62
C ASN A 306 -15.36 11.74 -5.12
N ALA A 307 -15.96 12.75 -4.50
CA ALA A 307 -15.99 12.89 -3.05
C ALA A 307 -17.33 12.38 -2.49
N TYR A 308 -17.28 11.84 -1.28
CA TYR A 308 -18.41 11.26 -0.58
C TYR A 308 -18.40 11.74 0.87
N CYS A 309 -19.52 12.26 1.34
CA CYS A 309 -19.80 12.36 2.77
C CYS A 309 -20.41 11.02 3.20
N ILE A 310 -19.74 10.31 4.11
CA ILE A 310 -20.17 8.99 4.58
C ILE A 310 -20.26 9.08 6.10
N SER A 311 -21.43 8.79 6.65
CA SER A 311 -21.65 8.76 8.10
C SER A 311 -22.37 7.49 8.50
N VAL A 312 -22.00 6.96 9.68
CA VAL A 312 -22.67 5.82 10.31
C VAL A 312 -23.17 6.29 11.66
N THR A 313 -24.48 6.29 11.86
CA THR A 313 -25.12 6.71 13.11
C THR A 313 -25.82 5.54 13.78
N THR A 314 -25.81 5.51 15.10
CA THR A 314 -26.59 4.55 15.88
C THR A 314 -27.75 5.30 16.52
N THR A 315 -28.98 4.85 16.28
CA THR A 315 -30.16 5.40 16.95
C THR A 315 -30.39 4.64 18.25
N ASP A 316 -30.60 5.34 19.37
CA ASP A 316 -30.78 4.72 20.70
C ASP A 316 -31.89 3.65 20.76
N ASN A 317 -32.84 3.67 19.83
CA ASN A 317 -33.99 2.77 19.82
C ASN A 317 -33.81 1.50 18.96
N ASP A 318 -32.89 1.50 18.00
CA ASP A 318 -32.56 0.35 17.15
C ASP A 318 -31.04 0.20 17.13
N ARG A 319 -30.51 -0.86 17.73
CA ARG A 319 -29.06 -1.15 17.77
C ARG A 319 -28.41 -1.33 16.38
N ALA A 320 -29.18 -1.20 15.30
CA ALA A 320 -28.69 -1.32 13.93
C ALA A 320 -28.11 0.03 13.47
N PRO A 321 -26.84 0.09 13.05
CA PRO A 321 -26.26 1.30 12.50
C PRO A 321 -26.97 1.72 11.20
N ASN A 322 -27.19 3.02 11.04
CA ASN A 322 -27.77 3.64 9.86
C ASN A 322 -26.67 4.34 9.04
N LEU A 323 -26.62 4.05 7.75
CA LEU A 323 -25.64 4.57 6.81
C LEU A 323 -26.25 5.72 5.98
N SER A 324 -25.63 6.91 6.03
CA SER A 324 -25.90 8.02 5.11
C SER A 324 -24.70 8.21 4.19
N ILE A 325 -24.98 8.31 2.88
CA ILE A 325 -23.97 8.59 1.86
C ILE A 325 -24.49 9.69 0.93
N THR A 326 -23.73 10.79 0.86
CA THR A 326 -23.97 11.86 -0.10
C THR A 326 -22.76 12.01 -1.02
N MET A 327 -22.98 11.86 -2.33
CA MET A 327 -21.94 12.09 -3.34
C MET A 327 -21.84 13.57 -3.67
N LEU A 328 -20.62 14.09 -3.67
CA LEU A 328 -20.24 15.44 -4.04
C LEU A 328 -19.38 15.38 -5.31
N PRO A 329 -19.88 15.86 -6.46
CA PRO A 329 -19.13 15.79 -7.70
C PRO A 329 -17.87 16.65 -7.63
N LEU A 330 -16.76 16.10 -8.10
CA LEU A 330 -15.51 16.84 -8.26
C LEU A 330 -15.48 17.52 -9.63
N LYS A 331 -15.15 18.80 -9.64
CA LYS A 331 -14.92 19.57 -10.87
C LYS A 331 -13.43 19.79 -11.07
N TYR A 332 -12.85 19.04 -11.99
CA TYR A 332 -11.46 19.19 -12.39
C TYR A 332 -11.29 20.43 -13.25
N MET A 333 -10.50 21.39 -12.80
CA MET A 333 -10.31 22.66 -13.49
C MET A 333 -9.32 22.57 -14.66
N ASP A 334 -8.39 21.61 -14.59
CA ASP A 334 -7.39 21.41 -15.63
C ASP A 334 -7.73 20.20 -16.50
N ASN A 335 -7.29 19.01 -16.07
CA ASN A 335 -7.51 17.75 -16.76
C ASN A 335 -8.23 16.78 -15.83
N GLU A 336 -9.20 16.07 -16.39
CA GLU A 336 -9.84 14.97 -15.68
C GLU A 336 -8.79 13.92 -15.28
N VAL A 337 -9.02 13.35 -14.11
CA VAL A 337 -8.12 12.37 -13.53
C VAL A 337 -8.34 11.03 -14.20
N ASP A 338 -7.47 10.68 -15.13
CA ASP A 338 -7.26 9.27 -15.54
C ASP A 338 -6.45 8.57 -14.43
N ALA A 339 -7.01 8.52 -13.22
CA ALA A 339 -6.43 7.72 -12.16
C ALA A 339 -6.75 6.27 -12.49
N GLY A 340 -5.69 5.48 -12.69
CA GLY A 340 -5.78 4.08 -12.34
C GLY A 340 -6.23 3.90 -10.89
N PRO A 341 -6.42 2.66 -10.41
CA PRO A 341 -7.07 2.36 -9.12
C PRO A 341 -6.32 2.80 -7.86
N CYS A 342 -5.28 3.64 -7.98
CA CYS A 342 -4.36 4.01 -6.92
C CYS A 342 -4.35 5.54 -6.72
N PHE A 343 -5.06 6.00 -5.70
CA PHE A 343 -4.97 7.36 -5.20
C PHE A 343 -5.00 7.36 -3.67
N PHE A 344 -4.42 8.40 -3.07
CA PHE A 344 -4.26 8.52 -1.62
C PHE A 344 -4.50 9.96 -1.20
N SER A 345 -5.19 10.17 -0.09
CA SER A 345 -5.25 11.50 0.48
C SER A 345 -3.92 11.88 1.09
N LEU A 346 -3.60 13.16 0.96
CA LEU A 346 -2.54 13.84 1.69
C LEU A 346 -3.20 14.69 2.78
N GLU A 347 -2.37 15.27 3.64
CA GLU A 347 -2.80 16.33 4.57
C GLU A 347 -3.12 17.63 3.79
N ASP A 348 -3.90 18.51 4.44
CA ASP A 348 -4.25 19.86 3.97
C ASP A 348 -5.07 19.94 2.67
N GLY A 349 -6.04 19.04 2.49
CA GLY A 349 -6.92 19.08 1.32
C GLY A 349 -6.22 18.71 0.01
N CYS A 350 -5.05 18.08 0.08
CA CYS A 350 -4.37 17.55 -1.10
C CYS A 350 -4.61 16.04 -1.23
N PHE A 351 -4.55 15.52 -2.45
CA PHE A 351 -4.51 14.07 -2.71
C PHE A 351 -3.59 13.79 -3.90
N CYS A 352 -3.07 12.57 -3.99
CA CYS A 352 -2.25 12.16 -5.13
C CYS A 352 -2.88 10.99 -5.89
N SER A 353 -2.78 11.00 -7.21
CA SER A 353 -3.06 9.85 -8.06
C SER A 353 -1.77 9.29 -8.65
N PHE A 354 -1.82 7.98 -8.93
CA PHE A 354 -0.67 7.23 -9.36
C PHE A 354 -0.97 6.42 -10.61
N SER A 355 -0.15 6.60 -11.65
CA SER A 355 -0.15 5.75 -12.83
C SER A 355 1.13 4.92 -12.87
N PHE A 356 0.98 3.60 -13.04
CA PHE A 356 2.08 2.65 -13.21
C PHE A 356 2.02 2.03 -14.59
N SER A 357 3.14 2.04 -15.30
CA SER A 357 3.26 1.39 -16.60
C SER A 357 4.58 0.65 -16.71
N LEU A 358 4.55 -0.53 -17.29
CA LEU A 358 5.74 -1.33 -17.57
C LEU A 358 6.35 -0.91 -18.91
N ASP A 359 7.68 -0.79 -18.96
CA ASP A 359 8.38 -0.46 -20.18
C ASP A 359 8.29 -1.63 -21.17
N LYS A 360 7.75 -1.36 -22.37
CA LYS A 360 7.56 -2.35 -23.43
C LYS A 360 8.82 -2.56 -24.29
N CYS A 361 9.91 -1.83 -24.03
CA CYS A 361 11.15 -1.94 -24.80
C CYS A 361 12.29 -2.62 -24.04
N SER A 362 12.16 -2.77 -22.73
CA SER A 362 13.22 -3.27 -21.85
C SER A 362 12.81 -4.60 -21.23
N TRP A 363 13.25 -5.72 -21.81
CA TRP A 363 12.84 -7.06 -21.38
C TRP A 363 13.99 -7.91 -20.85
N THR A 364 13.65 -8.88 -20.01
CA THR A 364 14.49 -10.00 -19.60
C THR A 364 13.80 -11.30 -19.94
N LEU A 365 14.56 -12.28 -20.42
CA LEU A 365 14.06 -13.63 -20.65
C LEU A 365 14.23 -14.47 -19.39
N HIS A 366 13.17 -15.17 -18.98
CA HIS A 366 13.29 -16.18 -17.95
C HIS A 366 14.12 -17.36 -18.50
N PRO A 367 15.28 -17.72 -17.88
CA PRO A 367 16.15 -18.77 -18.42
C PRO A 367 15.51 -20.17 -18.47
N LYS A 368 14.63 -20.52 -17.51
CA LYS A 368 13.89 -21.81 -17.49
C LYS A 368 12.51 -21.81 -18.18
N LYS A 369 11.67 -20.78 -18.00
CA LYS A 369 10.29 -20.74 -18.54
C LYS A 369 10.18 -20.11 -19.94
N LEU A 370 11.24 -19.47 -20.44
CA LEU A 370 11.27 -18.78 -21.74
C LEU A 370 10.21 -17.67 -21.90
N GLU A 371 9.73 -17.12 -20.79
CA GLU A 371 8.79 -15.98 -20.76
C GLU A 371 9.54 -14.64 -20.67
N LEU A 372 8.97 -13.58 -21.28
CA LEU A 372 9.56 -12.24 -21.34
C LEU A 372 8.94 -11.33 -20.29
N PHE A 373 9.79 -10.57 -19.58
CA PHE A 373 9.32 -9.65 -18.54
C PHE A 373 10.03 -8.30 -18.55
N PRO A 374 9.34 -7.20 -18.21
CA PRO A 374 9.89 -5.87 -18.29
C PRO A 374 10.88 -5.59 -17.14
N LYS A 375 12.07 -5.08 -17.46
CA LYS A 375 13.12 -4.69 -16.50
C LYS A 375 12.95 -3.29 -15.93
N GLU A 376 11.98 -2.56 -16.44
CA GLU A 376 11.77 -1.16 -16.15
C GLU A 376 10.29 -0.85 -16.00
N ALA A 377 9.99 -0.02 -15.01
CA ALA A 377 8.68 0.52 -14.78
C ALA A 377 8.75 2.05 -14.74
N HIS A 378 7.76 2.69 -15.35
CA HIS A 378 7.55 4.14 -15.34
C HIS A 378 6.37 4.45 -14.43
N LEU A 379 6.53 5.52 -13.68
CA LEU A 379 5.62 5.92 -12.62
C LEU A 379 5.36 7.40 -12.82
N ASN A 380 4.09 7.81 -12.85
CA ASN A 380 3.74 9.23 -12.76
C ASN A 380 2.89 9.42 -11.51
N LEU A 381 3.34 10.34 -10.67
CA LEU A 381 2.62 10.80 -9.49
C LEU A 381 2.06 12.17 -9.82
N ARG A 382 0.74 12.31 -9.73
CA ARG A 382 0.06 13.60 -9.86
C ARG A 382 -0.52 14.01 -8.53
N THR A 383 -0.28 15.25 -8.12
CA THR A 383 -0.84 15.80 -6.88
C THR A 383 -1.89 16.84 -7.22
N TYR A 384 -3.00 16.78 -6.52
CA TYR A 384 -4.17 17.61 -6.67
C TYR A 384 -4.47 18.33 -5.36
N GLN A 385 -5.01 19.53 -5.48
CA GLN A 385 -5.49 20.32 -4.35
C GLN A 385 -7.00 20.53 -4.49
N THR A 386 -7.75 20.27 -3.42
CA THR A 386 -9.17 20.58 -3.34
C THR A 386 -9.35 21.96 -2.74
N GLU A 387 -10.30 22.74 -3.26
CA GLU A 387 -10.62 24.05 -2.69
C GLU A 387 -11.37 23.90 -1.36
N ASN A 388 -10.81 24.53 -0.31
CA ASN A 388 -11.37 24.87 0.99
C ASN A 388 -12.60 24.07 1.49
N LEU A 389 -12.33 22.90 2.07
CA LEU A 389 -13.30 22.01 2.73
C LEU A 389 -13.93 22.59 4.01
N SER A 390 -13.38 23.69 4.55
CA SER A 390 -13.85 24.31 5.80
C SER A 390 -15.28 24.90 5.69
N SER A 391 -15.80 25.04 4.48
CA SER A 391 -17.17 25.52 4.23
C SER A 391 -18.23 24.40 4.25
N LEU A 392 -17.82 23.13 4.38
CA LEU A 392 -18.71 21.96 4.38
C LEU A 392 -19.10 21.45 5.79
N GLU A 393 -18.67 22.12 6.87
CA GLU A 393 -19.13 21.85 8.26
C GLU A 393 -20.57 22.32 8.52
N VAL A 394 -21.40 22.43 7.47
CA VAL A 394 -22.77 22.90 7.54
C VAL A 394 -23.71 21.69 7.63
N PRO A 395 -24.79 21.73 8.44
CA PRO A 395 -25.70 20.58 8.62
C PRO A 395 -26.18 19.99 7.30
N GLU A 396 -26.31 18.64 7.23
CA GLU A 396 -26.73 17.85 6.04
C GLU A 396 -27.90 18.49 5.25
N GLU A 397 -28.86 19.10 5.94
CA GLU A 397 -30.01 19.78 5.34
C GLU A 397 -29.64 20.93 4.39
N THR A 398 -28.49 21.58 4.61
CA THR A 398 -28.03 22.72 3.80
C THR A 398 -27.21 22.28 2.59
N LEU A 399 -26.50 21.15 2.69
CA LEU A 399 -25.72 20.55 1.59
C LEU A 399 -26.62 19.99 0.48
N LEU A 400 -27.83 19.54 0.83
CA LEU A 400 -28.83 19.07 -0.13
C LEU A 400 -29.45 20.22 -0.95
N ALA A 401 -29.51 21.44 -0.40
CA ALA A 401 -30.10 22.61 -1.05
C ALA A 401 -29.17 23.28 -2.07
N VAL A 402 -27.86 23.23 -1.83
CA VAL A 402 -26.82 23.80 -2.68
C VAL A 402 -25.87 22.66 -2.98
N LYS A 403 -26.12 21.84 -4.03
CA LYS A 403 -25.20 20.77 -4.45
C LYS A 403 -23.79 21.36 -4.59
N PRO A 404 -22.89 21.18 -3.60
CA PRO A 404 -21.61 21.85 -3.63
C PRO A 404 -20.73 21.10 -4.62
N GLU A 405 -20.23 21.80 -5.64
CA GLU A 405 -19.17 21.28 -6.50
C GLU A 405 -17.82 21.57 -5.81
N ILE A 406 -17.01 20.53 -5.61
CA ILE A 406 -15.66 20.71 -5.08
C ILE A 406 -14.71 20.89 -6.26
N ALA A 407 -14.10 22.06 -6.35
CA ALA A 407 -13.09 22.35 -7.36
C ALA A 407 -11.79 21.61 -7.03
N VAL A 408 -11.21 20.99 -8.04
CA VAL A 408 -9.93 20.28 -7.96
C VAL A 408 -8.96 20.88 -8.96
N HIS A 409 -7.81 21.34 -8.46
CA HIS A 409 -6.73 21.88 -9.28
C HIS A 409 -5.61 20.86 -9.38
N SER A 410 -5.11 20.65 -10.59
CA SER A 410 -3.91 19.83 -10.78
C SER A 410 -2.70 20.70 -10.41
N HIS A 411 -1.94 20.25 -9.43
CA HIS A 411 -0.87 21.08 -8.90
C HIS A 411 0.49 20.61 -9.42
N TRP A 412 0.78 19.31 -9.32
CA TRP A 412 2.13 18.79 -9.56
C TRP A 412 2.11 17.47 -10.33
N GLU A 413 3.05 17.31 -11.27
CA GLU A 413 3.33 16.02 -11.91
C GLU A 413 4.81 15.67 -11.75
N GLN A 414 5.07 14.50 -11.18
CA GLN A 414 6.41 13.95 -11.01
C GLN A 414 6.51 12.61 -11.74
N ALA A 415 7.43 12.54 -12.70
CA ALA A 415 7.73 11.30 -13.42
C ALA A 415 8.93 10.60 -12.77
N PHE A 416 8.77 9.31 -12.49
CA PHE A 416 9.79 8.45 -11.92
C PHE A 416 10.04 7.21 -12.78
N LYS A 417 11.22 6.62 -12.58
CA LYS A 417 11.65 5.36 -13.20
C LYS A 417 12.22 4.44 -12.13
N ILE A 418 11.83 3.17 -12.19
CA ILE A 418 12.48 2.09 -11.44
C ILE A 418 13.03 1.09 -12.46
N SER A 419 14.25 0.64 -12.21
CA SER A 419 14.91 -0.35 -13.06
C SER A 419 15.51 -1.44 -12.19
N CYS A 420 15.38 -2.69 -12.64
CA CYS A 420 16.02 -3.83 -12.02
C CYS A 420 16.90 -4.53 -13.06
N SER A 421 18.17 -4.76 -12.71
CA SER A 421 19.12 -5.44 -13.59
C SER A 421 18.94 -6.96 -13.58
N SER A 422 18.51 -7.51 -12.44
CA SER A 422 18.46 -8.96 -12.19
C SER A 422 17.07 -9.59 -12.36
N HIS A 423 15.99 -8.82 -12.31
CA HIS A 423 14.62 -9.32 -12.23
C HIS A 423 13.63 -8.48 -13.06
N GLY A 424 12.48 -9.08 -13.39
CA GLY A 424 11.36 -8.38 -14.04
C GLY A 424 10.37 -7.78 -13.03
N PHE A 425 9.61 -6.77 -13.45
CA PHE A 425 8.49 -6.20 -12.70
C PHE A 425 7.18 -6.93 -13.01
N ASN A 426 6.33 -7.08 -11.99
CA ASN A 426 4.93 -7.47 -12.15
C ASN A 426 4.06 -6.19 -12.28
N GLN A 427 2.87 -6.32 -12.85
CA GLN A 427 1.88 -5.24 -12.94
C GLN A 427 1.33 -4.82 -11.57
N SER A 428 1.50 -5.65 -10.53
CA SER A 428 1.07 -5.37 -9.17
C SER A 428 2.10 -4.48 -8.44
N ALA A 429 1.84 -3.18 -8.39
CA ALA A 429 2.56 -2.23 -7.54
C ALA A 429 1.59 -1.50 -6.63
N SER A 430 1.99 -1.24 -5.39
CA SER A 430 1.18 -0.50 -4.42
C SER A 430 1.97 0.71 -3.95
N VAL A 431 1.46 1.91 -4.21
CA VAL A 431 1.97 3.14 -3.58
C VAL A 431 1.33 3.26 -2.20
N LEU A 432 2.07 3.75 -1.22
CA LEU A 432 1.59 4.01 0.13
C LEU A 432 2.19 5.30 0.64
N LEU A 433 1.35 6.21 1.09
CA LEU A 433 1.80 7.40 1.80
C LEU A 433 1.88 7.09 3.31
N VAL A 434 2.92 7.58 4.00
CA VAL A 434 3.13 7.41 5.45
C VAL A 434 3.43 8.73 6.11
#